data_AF-G3AX87-F1
#
_entry.id   AF-G3AX87-F1
#
_cell.length_a   1.000
_cell.length_b   1.000
_cell.length_c   1.000
_cell.angle_alpha   90.00
_cell.angle_beta   90.00
_cell.angle_gamma   90.00
#
_symmetry.space_group_name_H-M   'P 1'
#
loop_
_entity.id
_entity.type
_entity.pdbx_description
1 polymer ?
#
loop_
_entity_poly.entity_id
_entity_poly.type
_entity_poly.pdbx_seq_one_letter_code
_entity_poly.pdbx_strand_id
1 'polypeptide(L)'
;MPTTTKCVIRSIRSVRELGVRYNSTQSSENTLHLNPHVWEGLPADRIFELHNLRKDSLKQNYNPNDDERRAILSTFTSLTKKKAPLDYVYEIDNFKERYMNNTPVKLRGLPPKKSNVEVVASGQTPHDLRRRQELNRVSAFEMPLLAKLRQPYVPESDEETPIELTYYTDFSNEANSSNRRVTLSVALKHLQLNENQTRKFMILAGNKFNHNTKVLKFTIDEYPEPTQNARAAAEKFAKLLNASKDLSDDFSDIPVDTRHTKPWKPSVQFPKEWRRPQDAPVVQNNIMKKLVEHVKQKKDEQYVSKFSP
;
A
#
# COMPACT_ATOMS: atom_id res chain seq x y z
N MET A 1 34.13 38.68 35.13
CA MET A 1 34.01 39.01 33.70
C MET A 1 33.45 37.81 32.97
N PRO A 2 32.20 37.84 32.50
CA PRO A 2 31.64 36.75 31.71
C PRO A 2 31.83 37.03 30.21
N THR A 3 32.50 36.12 29.51
CA THR A 3 32.65 36.14 28.06
C THR A 3 31.35 35.73 27.38
N THR A 4 30.72 36.67 26.68
CA THR A 4 29.52 36.50 25.87
C THR A 4 29.87 35.84 24.53
N THR A 5 29.53 34.57 24.35
CA THR A 5 29.53 33.90 23.06
C THR A 5 28.33 34.36 22.22
N LYS A 6 28.59 35.21 21.22
CA LYS A 6 27.63 35.65 20.21
C LYS A 6 27.24 34.49 19.30
N CYS A 7 25.95 34.16 19.26
CA CYS A 7 25.36 33.24 18.30
C CYS A 7 25.19 33.94 16.95
N VAL A 8 25.93 33.53 15.94
CA VAL A 8 25.83 34.07 14.57
C VAL A 8 24.79 33.27 13.81
N ILE A 9 23.62 33.87 13.59
CA ILE A 9 22.58 33.32 12.71
C ILE A 9 23.06 33.49 11.26
N ARG A 10 23.50 32.40 10.64
CA ARG A 10 23.80 32.38 9.21
C ARG A 10 22.49 32.32 8.43
N SER A 11 22.23 33.38 7.66
CA SER A 11 21.17 33.44 6.65
C SER A 11 21.33 32.27 5.66
N ILE A 12 20.32 31.40 5.62
CA ILE A 12 20.20 30.32 4.65
C ILE A 12 19.86 30.98 3.31
N ARG A 13 20.84 31.07 2.42
CA ARG A 13 20.59 31.41 1.01
C ARG A 13 19.75 30.29 0.41
N SER A 14 18.55 30.65 -0.04
CA SER A 14 17.71 29.84 -0.92
C SER A 14 18.57 29.32 -2.08
N VAL A 15 18.82 28.02 -2.05
CA VAL A 15 19.36 27.29 -3.20
C VAL A 15 18.22 27.26 -4.21
N ARG A 16 18.32 28.10 -5.24
CA ARG A 16 17.48 27.97 -6.43
C ARG A 16 17.67 26.55 -6.95
N GLU A 17 16.59 25.78 -6.96
CA GLU A 17 16.52 24.53 -7.69
C GLU A 17 16.86 24.84 -9.16
N LEU A 18 18.08 24.49 -9.56
CA LEU A 18 18.40 24.29 -10.96
C LEU A 18 17.67 23.02 -11.35
N GLY A 19 16.41 23.19 -11.73
CA GLY A 19 15.62 22.14 -12.36
C GLY A 19 16.39 21.66 -13.58
N VAL A 20 17.00 20.48 -13.44
CA VAL A 20 17.48 19.68 -14.56
C VAL A 20 16.23 19.33 -15.35
N ARG A 21 15.94 20.15 -16.36
CA ARG A 21 14.91 19.83 -17.35
C ARG A 21 15.41 18.63 -18.13
N TYR A 22 15.03 17.44 -17.69
CA TYR A 22 14.94 16.31 -18.60
C TYR A 22 13.89 16.69 -19.64
N ASN A 23 14.33 17.24 -20.76
CA ASN A 23 13.52 17.25 -21.97
C ASN A 23 13.40 15.78 -22.41
N SER A 24 12.47 15.05 -21.79
CA SER A 24 12.00 13.81 -22.37
C SER A 24 11.31 14.19 -23.68
N THR A 25 11.94 13.80 -24.79
CA THR A 25 11.37 13.86 -26.15
C THR A 25 10.01 13.15 -26.25
N GLN A 26 9.65 12.34 -25.25
CA GLN A 26 8.33 11.69 -25.09
C GLN A 26 7.14 12.67 -24.98
N SER A 27 7.36 13.92 -24.57
CA SER A 27 6.30 14.95 -24.51
C SER A 27 5.78 15.37 -25.91
N SER A 28 6.58 15.20 -26.96
CA SER A 28 6.21 15.55 -28.33
C SER A 28 5.29 14.52 -28.99
N GLU A 29 5.37 13.25 -28.60
CA GLU A 29 4.52 12.18 -29.16
C GLU A 29 3.07 12.31 -28.71
N ASN A 30 2.84 12.71 -27.45
CA ASN A 30 1.50 12.87 -26.90
C ASN A 30 0.72 14.04 -27.52
N THR A 31 1.41 15.00 -28.13
CA THR A 31 0.78 16.14 -28.82
C THR A 31 0.80 15.99 -30.34
N LEU A 32 1.37 14.90 -30.87
CA LEU A 32 1.47 14.67 -32.31
C LEU A 32 0.08 14.63 -32.98
N HIS A 33 -0.92 14.08 -32.30
CA HIS A 33 -2.30 14.02 -32.81
C HIS A 33 -3.00 15.42 -32.88
N LEU A 34 -2.45 16.44 -32.22
CA LEU A 34 -2.97 17.82 -32.31
C LEU A 34 -2.41 18.56 -33.52
N ASN A 35 -1.27 18.12 -34.06
CA ASN A 35 -0.51 18.76 -35.13
C ASN A 35 -0.53 17.93 -36.43
N PRO A 36 -1.62 17.97 -37.21
CA PRO A 36 -1.77 17.14 -38.42
C PRO A 36 -0.80 17.47 -39.55
N HIS A 37 -0.16 18.64 -39.53
CA HIS A 37 0.86 19.02 -40.50
C HIS A 37 2.08 18.07 -40.49
N VAL A 38 2.39 17.45 -39.35
CA VAL A 38 3.57 16.59 -39.16
C VAL A 38 3.30 15.13 -39.54
N TRP A 39 2.07 14.80 -39.96
CA TRP A 39 1.67 13.40 -40.22
C TRP A 39 2.11 12.90 -41.60
N GLU A 40 2.50 13.81 -42.49
CA GLU A 40 2.95 13.47 -43.83
C GLU A 40 4.24 12.63 -43.77
N GLY A 41 4.25 11.48 -44.46
CA GLY A 41 5.40 10.56 -44.48
C GLY A 41 5.43 9.48 -43.37
N LEU A 42 4.48 9.49 -42.43
CA LEU A 42 4.32 8.42 -41.44
C LEU A 42 3.70 7.15 -42.06
N PRO A 43 3.91 5.95 -41.47
CA PRO A 43 3.25 4.74 -41.94
C PRO A 43 1.72 4.85 -41.79
N ALA A 44 0.99 4.20 -42.69
CA ALA A 44 -0.47 4.30 -42.76
C ALA A 44 -1.15 4.02 -41.42
N ASP A 45 -0.79 2.93 -40.75
CA ASP A 45 -1.36 2.53 -39.46
C ASP A 45 -1.23 3.64 -38.40
N ARG A 46 -0.06 4.31 -38.37
CA ARG A 46 0.20 5.41 -37.43
C ARG A 46 -0.62 6.65 -37.75
N ILE A 47 -0.83 6.96 -39.03
CA ILE A 47 -1.68 8.09 -39.45
C ILE A 47 -3.13 7.87 -39.01
N PHE A 48 -3.66 6.65 -39.15
CA PHE A 48 -5.02 6.33 -38.69
C PHE A 48 -5.14 6.30 -37.17
N GLU A 49 -4.12 5.80 -36.46
CA GLU A 49 -4.07 5.89 -35.00
C GLU A 49 -4.13 7.34 -34.54
N LEU A 50 -3.28 8.23 -35.11
CA LEU A 50 -3.26 9.65 -34.80
C LEU A 50 -4.58 10.36 -35.16
N HIS A 51 -5.19 10.00 -36.29
CA HIS A 51 -6.50 10.49 -36.70
C HIS A 51 -7.60 10.12 -35.70
N ASN A 52 -7.63 8.85 -35.26
CA ASN A 52 -8.60 8.38 -34.28
C ASN A 52 -8.37 9.06 -32.92
N LEU A 53 -7.12 9.14 -32.47
CA LEU A 53 -6.75 9.86 -31.25
C LEU A 53 -7.16 11.34 -31.30
N ARG A 54 -7.02 11.99 -32.45
CA ARG A 54 -7.45 13.38 -32.67
C ARG A 54 -8.97 13.55 -32.62
N LYS A 55 -9.72 12.63 -33.22
CA LYS A 55 -11.19 12.63 -33.14
C LYS A 55 -11.67 12.36 -31.71
N ASP A 56 -11.05 11.41 -31.02
CA ASP A 56 -11.39 11.03 -29.66
C ASP A 56 -11.04 12.12 -28.63
N SER A 57 -9.93 12.84 -28.85
CA SER A 57 -9.51 13.93 -27.98
C SER A 57 -10.34 15.20 -28.18
N LEU A 58 -10.64 15.58 -29.43
CA LEU A 58 -11.39 16.79 -29.75
C LEU A 58 -12.91 16.61 -29.66
N LYS A 59 -13.44 15.39 -29.86
CA LYS A 59 -14.87 15.03 -29.84
C LYS A 59 -15.72 16.02 -30.65
N GLN A 60 -16.53 16.84 -29.97
CA GLN A 60 -17.42 17.83 -30.58
C GLN A 60 -16.67 19.02 -31.18
N ASN A 61 -15.46 19.30 -30.71
CA ASN A 61 -14.60 20.37 -31.20
C ASN A 61 -13.70 19.91 -32.37
N TYR A 62 -13.91 18.69 -32.89
CA TYR A 62 -13.15 18.19 -34.02
C TYR A 62 -13.51 18.99 -35.27
N ASN A 63 -12.51 19.69 -35.83
CA ASN A 63 -12.63 20.37 -37.12
C ASN A 63 -11.71 19.68 -38.13
N PRO A 64 -12.24 19.20 -39.28
CA PRO A 64 -11.43 18.62 -40.34
C PRO A 64 -10.32 19.57 -40.80
N ASN A 65 -9.09 19.06 -40.91
CA ASN A 65 -7.96 19.81 -41.45
C ASN A 65 -7.51 19.22 -42.80
N ASP A 66 -7.09 20.08 -43.73
CA ASP A 66 -6.63 19.64 -45.05
C ASP A 66 -5.30 18.87 -44.96
N ASP A 67 -4.41 19.26 -44.04
CA ASP A 67 -3.16 18.53 -43.79
C ASP A 67 -3.40 17.08 -43.32
N GLU A 68 -4.39 16.90 -42.44
CA GLU A 68 -4.83 15.59 -41.97
C GLU A 68 -5.42 14.78 -43.12
N ARG A 69 -6.23 15.41 -43.96
CA ARG A 69 -6.79 14.79 -45.16
C ARG A 69 -5.69 14.36 -46.13
N ARG A 70 -4.68 15.20 -46.39
CA ARG A 70 -3.54 14.88 -47.27
C ARG A 70 -2.73 13.71 -46.72
N ALA A 71 -2.46 13.70 -45.41
CA ALA A 71 -1.79 12.58 -44.76
C ALA A 71 -2.58 11.27 -44.92
N ILE A 72 -3.90 11.27 -44.68
CA ILE A 72 -4.75 10.09 -44.89
C ILE A 72 -4.75 9.68 -46.37
N LEU A 73 -4.85 10.63 -47.30
CA LEU A 73 -4.84 10.36 -48.74
C LEU A 73 -3.53 9.68 -49.19
N SER A 74 -2.39 10.06 -48.60
CA SER A 74 -1.09 9.45 -48.89
C SER A 74 -1.04 7.94 -48.56
N THR A 75 -1.88 7.49 -47.61
CA THR A 75 -1.91 6.08 -47.17
C THR A 75 -2.62 5.14 -48.14
N PHE A 76 -3.49 5.64 -49.02
CA PHE A 76 -4.31 4.79 -49.89
C PHE A 76 -3.46 3.93 -50.82
N THR A 77 -2.33 4.43 -51.30
CA THR A 77 -1.40 3.65 -52.14
C THR A 77 -0.85 2.42 -51.41
N SER A 78 -0.65 2.52 -50.09
CA SER A 78 -0.17 1.41 -49.25
C SER A 78 -1.29 0.44 -48.84
N LEU A 79 -2.51 0.96 -48.61
CA LEU A 79 -3.66 0.16 -48.15
C LEU A 79 -4.45 -0.49 -49.29
N THR A 80 -4.33 0.04 -50.50
CA THR A 80 -4.95 -0.58 -51.68
C THR A 80 -4.25 -1.91 -51.94
N LYS A 81 -4.90 -3.00 -51.54
CA LYS A 81 -4.49 -4.34 -51.95
C LYS A 81 -4.37 -4.34 -53.47
N LYS A 82 -3.18 -4.62 -53.99
CA LYS A 82 -3.03 -5.01 -55.40
C LYS A 82 -3.96 -6.21 -55.59
N LYS A 83 -5.09 -6.00 -56.27
CA LYS A 83 -5.99 -7.11 -56.61
C LYS A 83 -5.13 -8.07 -57.42
N ALA A 84 -4.96 -9.31 -56.95
CA ALA A 84 -4.43 -10.36 -57.79
C ALA A 84 -5.30 -10.38 -59.06
N PRO A 85 -4.73 -10.56 -60.27
CA PRO A 85 -5.54 -10.82 -61.45
C PRO A 85 -6.50 -11.95 -61.09
N LEU A 86 -7.80 -11.77 -61.38
CA LEU A 86 -8.82 -12.75 -61.03
C LEU A 86 -8.45 -14.10 -61.66
N ASP A 87 -7.83 -14.96 -60.88
CA ASP A 87 -7.64 -16.37 -61.20
C ASP A 87 -8.59 -17.13 -60.27
N TYR A 88 -9.83 -17.30 -60.75
CA TYR A 88 -10.80 -18.31 -60.27
C TYR A 88 -11.06 -18.43 -58.75
N VAL A 89 -11.18 -17.33 -58.00
CA VAL A 89 -11.63 -17.40 -56.57
C VAL A 89 -13.14 -17.14 -56.41
N TYR A 90 -13.87 -16.81 -57.47
CA TYR A 90 -15.30 -16.43 -57.40
C TYR A 90 -16.27 -17.55 -57.01
N GLU A 91 -15.82 -18.80 -56.88
CA GLU A 91 -16.73 -19.94 -56.66
C GLU A 91 -16.58 -20.62 -55.29
N ILE A 92 -15.47 -20.47 -54.56
CA ILE A 92 -15.23 -21.30 -53.35
C ILE A 92 -16.10 -20.86 -52.15
N ASP A 93 -16.28 -19.55 -51.95
CA ASP A 93 -17.09 -19.05 -50.82
C ASP A 93 -18.59 -19.17 -51.07
N ASN A 94 -19.05 -19.00 -52.32
CA ASN A 94 -20.45 -19.17 -52.71
C ASN A 94 -20.90 -20.64 -52.80
N PHE A 95 -19.97 -21.59 -52.99
CA PHE A 95 -20.28 -23.03 -53.03
C PHE A 95 -20.67 -23.59 -51.66
N LYS A 96 -20.16 -22.98 -50.58
CA LYS A 96 -20.34 -23.49 -49.21
C LYS A 96 -21.75 -23.26 -48.66
N GLU A 97 -22.45 -22.21 -49.11
CA GLU A 97 -23.82 -21.92 -48.69
C GLU A 97 -24.88 -22.81 -49.38
N ARG A 98 -24.57 -23.34 -50.57
CA ARG A 98 -25.56 -24.06 -51.39
C ARG A 98 -25.75 -25.54 -51.03
N TYR A 99 -24.80 -26.18 -50.33
CA TYR A 99 -24.80 -27.63 -50.09
C TYR A 99 -25.07 -28.07 -48.64
N MET A 100 -25.30 -27.16 -47.69
CA MET A 100 -25.46 -27.52 -46.27
C MET A 100 -26.93 -27.49 -45.80
N ASN A 101 -27.75 -28.41 -46.33
CA ASN A 101 -29.15 -28.62 -45.88
C ASN A 101 -29.27 -29.37 -44.54
N ASN A 102 -28.17 -29.89 -43.98
CA ASN A 102 -28.16 -30.60 -42.69
C ASN A 102 -27.76 -29.74 -41.49
N THR A 103 -27.61 -28.42 -41.66
CA THR A 103 -27.34 -27.53 -40.53
C THR A 103 -28.60 -27.44 -39.67
N PRO A 104 -28.59 -27.84 -38.38
CA PRO A 104 -29.79 -27.80 -37.56
C PRO A 104 -30.30 -26.35 -37.46
N VAL A 105 -31.62 -26.16 -37.48
CA VAL A 105 -32.28 -24.83 -37.54
C VAL A 105 -31.72 -23.85 -36.50
N LYS A 106 -31.34 -24.34 -35.32
CA LYS A 106 -30.76 -23.56 -34.22
C LYS A 106 -29.39 -22.93 -34.53
N LEU A 107 -28.65 -23.48 -35.50
CA LEU A 107 -27.32 -23.00 -35.89
C LEU A 107 -27.37 -22.13 -37.17
N ARG A 108 -28.54 -21.96 -37.79
CA ARG A 108 -28.71 -21.18 -39.01
C ARG A 108 -28.57 -19.68 -38.70
N GLY A 109 -27.66 -19.00 -39.39
CA GLY A 109 -27.40 -17.57 -39.20
C GLY A 109 -26.40 -17.22 -38.09
N LEU A 110 -25.95 -18.19 -37.30
CA LEU A 110 -24.80 -17.99 -36.42
C LEU A 110 -23.50 -17.97 -37.24
N PRO A 111 -22.54 -17.10 -36.92
CA PRO A 111 -21.26 -17.10 -37.61
C PRO A 111 -20.58 -18.47 -37.43
N PRO A 112 -19.87 -18.99 -38.46
CA PRO A 112 -19.20 -20.27 -38.35
C PRO A 112 -18.17 -20.22 -37.21
N LYS A 113 -18.12 -21.27 -36.37
CA LYS A 113 -17.09 -21.41 -35.32
C LYS A 113 -15.72 -21.58 -36.00
N LYS A 114 -14.94 -20.50 -36.05
CA LYS A 114 -13.62 -20.47 -36.73
C LYS A 114 -12.47 -21.02 -35.87
N SER A 115 -12.65 -21.12 -34.55
CA SER A 115 -11.63 -21.60 -33.60
C SER A 115 -12.13 -22.74 -32.73
N ASN A 116 -11.25 -23.69 -32.44
CA ASN A 116 -11.51 -24.79 -31.49
C ASN A 116 -11.43 -24.34 -30.03
N VAL A 117 -10.83 -23.18 -29.76
CA VAL A 117 -10.80 -22.56 -28.44
C VAL A 117 -12.10 -21.79 -28.22
N GLU A 118 -12.82 -22.12 -27.15
CA GLU A 118 -14.00 -21.39 -26.73
C GLU A 118 -13.59 -20.08 -26.08
N VAL A 119 -13.65 -19.01 -26.87
CA VAL A 119 -13.62 -17.65 -26.34
C VAL A 119 -15.00 -17.37 -25.77
N VAL A 120 -15.18 -17.59 -24.47
CA VAL A 120 -16.40 -17.20 -23.77
C VAL A 120 -16.61 -15.70 -23.96
N ALA A 121 -17.70 -15.33 -24.65
CA ALA A 121 -18.04 -13.94 -24.95
C ALA A 121 -18.39 -13.12 -23.70
N SER A 122 -18.69 -13.80 -22.58
CA SER A 122 -18.98 -13.20 -21.28
C SER A 122 -18.42 -14.08 -20.15
N GLY A 123 -17.79 -13.44 -19.16
CA GLY A 123 -17.25 -14.09 -17.97
C GLY A 123 -16.15 -13.27 -17.32
N GLN A 124 -16.16 -13.15 -15.99
CA GLN A 124 -15.11 -12.45 -15.23
C GLN A 124 -13.74 -13.14 -15.33
N THR A 125 -13.70 -14.41 -15.75
CA THR A 125 -12.52 -15.26 -15.67
C THR A 125 -11.30 -14.75 -16.47
N PRO A 126 -11.41 -14.23 -17.72
CA PRO A 126 -10.23 -13.72 -18.42
C PRO A 126 -9.73 -12.39 -17.84
N HIS A 127 -10.64 -11.55 -17.33
CA HIS A 127 -10.29 -10.29 -16.67
C HIS A 127 -9.62 -10.53 -15.31
N ASP A 128 -10.11 -11.48 -14.53
CA ASP A 128 -9.51 -11.84 -13.25
C ASP A 128 -8.17 -12.55 -13.43
N LEU A 129 -8.03 -13.38 -14.48
CA LEU A 129 -6.74 -13.95 -14.88
C LEU A 129 -5.75 -12.85 -15.25
N ARG A 130 -6.15 -11.88 -16.07
CA ARG A 130 -5.31 -10.74 -16.43
C ARG A 130 -4.94 -9.90 -15.21
N ARG A 131 -5.89 -9.63 -14.31
CA ARG A 131 -5.63 -8.93 -13.04
C ARG A 131 -4.61 -9.68 -12.18
N ARG A 132 -4.74 -11.01 -12.05
CA ARG A 132 -3.76 -11.83 -11.33
C ARG A 132 -2.38 -11.79 -11.98
N GLN A 133 -2.31 -11.89 -13.30
CA GLN A 133 -1.06 -11.79 -14.04
C GLN A 133 -0.40 -10.42 -13.86
N GLU A 134 -1.20 -9.35 -13.87
CA GLU A 134 -0.75 -7.99 -13.61
C GLU A 134 -0.20 -7.85 -12.18
N LEU A 135 -0.92 -8.34 -11.17
CA LEU A 135 -0.44 -8.36 -9.79
C LEU A 135 0.84 -9.16 -9.63
N ASN A 136 0.97 -10.30 -10.31
CA ASN A 136 2.18 -11.10 -10.32
C ASN A 136 3.35 -10.34 -10.96
N ARG A 137 3.09 -9.59 -12.05
CA ARG A 137 4.09 -8.74 -12.70
C ARG A 137 4.54 -7.60 -11.78
N VAL A 138 3.61 -6.90 -11.15
CA VAL A 138 3.90 -5.85 -10.14
C VAL A 138 4.71 -6.44 -8.99
N SER A 139 4.32 -7.62 -8.49
CA SER A 139 5.06 -8.33 -7.45
C SER A 139 6.48 -8.72 -7.85
N ALA A 140 6.68 -9.18 -9.07
CA ALA A 140 7.98 -9.64 -9.55
C ALA A 140 8.94 -8.48 -9.85
N PHE A 141 8.43 -7.37 -10.41
CA PHE A 141 9.28 -6.32 -10.97
C PHE A 141 9.21 -4.99 -10.23
N GLU A 142 8.06 -4.61 -9.68
CA GLU A 142 7.87 -3.31 -9.02
C GLU A 142 8.07 -3.40 -7.51
N MET A 143 7.51 -4.41 -6.83
CA MET A 143 7.66 -4.57 -5.38
C MET A 143 9.13 -4.65 -4.92
N PRO A 144 10.06 -5.33 -5.63
CA PRO A 144 11.47 -5.32 -5.23
C PRO A 144 12.11 -3.94 -5.31
N LEU A 145 11.58 -3.02 -6.14
CA LEU A 145 12.07 -1.64 -6.20
C LEU A 145 11.71 -0.85 -4.93
N LEU A 146 10.62 -1.21 -4.24
CA LEU A 146 10.26 -0.62 -2.94
C LEU A 146 11.31 -0.89 -1.86
N ALA A 147 12.11 -1.95 -2.00
CA ALA A 147 13.21 -2.24 -1.08
C ALA A 147 14.26 -1.10 -1.04
N LYS A 148 14.37 -0.29 -2.10
CA LYS A 148 15.24 0.90 -2.13
C LYS A 148 14.77 2.00 -1.18
N LEU A 149 13.48 2.01 -0.83
CA LEU A 149 12.86 2.97 0.09
C LEU A 149 12.74 2.41 1.52
N ARG A 150 13.35 1.25 1.80
CA ARG A 150 13.29 0.61 3.11
C ARG A 150 14.06 1.42 4.16
N GLN A 151 13.41 1.68 5.28
CA GLN A 151 14.02 2.28 6.47
C GLN A 151 14.09 1.21 7.58
N PRO A 152 15.22 1.06 8.29
CA PRO A 152 15.31 0.17 9.45
C PRO A 152 14.48 0.74 10.60
N TYR A 153 13.81 -0.12 11.36
CA TYR A 153 13.11 0.28 12.58
C TYR A 153 14.13 0.58 13.68
N VAL A 154 14.11 1.80 14.20
CA VAL A 154 14.91 2.22 15.36
C VAL A 154 13.93 2.41 16.52
N PRO A 155 13.88 1.48 17.49
CA PRO A 155 13.04 1.67 18.66
C PRO A 155 13.60 2.83 19.50
N GLU A 156 12.72 3.72 19.91
CA GLU A 156 13.02 4.72 20.93
C GLU A 156 12.85 4.10 22.32
N SER A 157 13.59 4.60 23.31
CA SER A 157 13.45 4.14 24.69
C SER A 157 12.13 4.65 25.27
N ASP A 158 11.37 3.77 25.93
CA ASP A 158 10.10 4.15 26.58
C ASP A 158 10.28 5.25 27.65
N GLU A 159 11.49 5.45 28.18
CA GLU A 159 11.81 6.53 29.11
C GLU A 159 11.94 7.90 28.41
N GLU A 160 12.43 7.92 27.17
CA GLU A 160 12.61 9.14 26.38
C GLU A 160 11.28 9.58 25.76
N THR A 161 10.50 8.63 25.22
CA THR A 161 9.21 8.89 24.59
C THR A 161 8.07 8.11 25.26
N PRO A 162 7.64 8.52 26.47
CA PRO A 162 6.64 7.79 27.26
C PRO A 162 5.20 7.89 26.74
N ILE A 163 4.98 8.68 25.68
CA ILE A 163 3.65 8.99 25.14
C ILE A 163 3.43 8.24 23.84
N GLU A 164 2.40 7.40 23.83
CA GLU A 164 1.93 6.73 22.62
C GLU A 164 0.72 7.47 22.05
N LEU A 165 0.82 7.91 20.80
CA LEU A 165 -0.28 8.49 20.04
C LEU A 165 -0.77 7.49 19.00
N THR A 166 -2.00 7.02 19.17
CA THR A 166 -2.67 6.15 18.19
C THR A 166 -3.57 6.98 17.28
N TYR A 167 -3.22 7.02 15.99
CA TYR A 167 -4.05 7.59 14.94
C TYR A 167 -4.96 6.51 14.35
N TYR A 168 -6.22 6.84 14.11
CA TYR A 168 -7.15 5.97 13.40
C TYR A 168 -7.18 6.41 11.95
N THR A 169 -6.88 5.51 11.02
CA THR A 169 -6.89 5.80 9.59
C THR A 169 -7.67 4.73 8.85
N ASP A 170 -8.77 5.14 8.23
CA ASP A 170 -9.54 4.39 7.26
C ASP A 170 -9.21 4.94 5.86
N PHE A 171 -8.75 4.07 4.97
CA PHE A 171 -8.36 4.39 3.59
C PHE A 171 -9.54 4.34 2.61
N SER A 172 -10.76 4.26 3.11
CA SER A 172 -11.97 4.36 2.30
C SER A 172 -12.06 5.74 1.63
N ASN A 173 -12.63 5.79 0.42
CA ASN A 173 -12.80 7.03 -0.34
C ASN A 173 -13.86 7.99 0.27
N GLU A 174 -14.62 7.52 1.25
CA GLU A 174 -15.64 8.29 1.95
C GLU A 174 -15.04 9.09 3.10
N ALA A 175 -15.57 10.28 3.35
CA ALA A 175 -15.16 11.09 4.48
C ALA A 175 -15.60 10.42 5.80
N ASN A 176 -14.66 9.76 6.49
CA ASN A 176 -14.91 9.07 7.75
C ASN A 176 -14.52 9.94 8.96
N SER A 177 -15.45 10.12 9.90
CA SER A 177 -15.20 10.81 11.18
C SER A 177 -14.20 10.08 12.07
N SER A 178 -13.94 8.79 11.83
CA SER A 178 -12.91 8.05 12.55
C SER A 178 -11.51 8.60 12.29
N ASN A 179 -11.25 9.21 11.12
CA ASN A 179 -9.90 9.61 10.71
C ASN A 179 -9.34 10.78 11.52
N ARG A 180 -10.21 11.59 12.11
CA ARG A 180 -9.81 12.73 12.95
C ARG A 180 -9.51 12.33 14.39
N ARG A 181 -10.03 11.19 14.86
CA ARG A 181 -9.90 10.73 16.25
C ARG A 181 -8.44 10.40 16.57
N VAL A 182 -7.98 10.81 17.75
CA VAL A 182 -6.63 10.46 18.27
C VAL A 182 -6.72 9.98 19.70
N THR A 183 -6.06 8.87 20.00
CA THR A 183 -5.96 8.34 21.36
C THR A 183 -4.54 8.52 21.89
N LEU A 184 -4.42 9.03 23.11
CA LEU A 184 -3.17 9.14 23.86
C LEU A 184 -3.15 8.07 24.95
N SER A 185 -2.10 7.26 24.99
CA SER A 185 -1.78 6.32 26.07
C SER A 185 -0.42 6.60 26.68
N VAL A 186 -0.37 6.55 28.02
CA VAL A 186 0.87 6.74 28.79
C VAL A 186 0.84 5.79 29.99
N ALA A 187 1.90 5.01 30.18
CA ALA A 187 2.07 4.22 31.39
C ALA A 187 2.74 5.04 32.50
N LEU A 188 2.24 4.91 33.73
CA LEU A 188 2.72 5.70 34.87
C LEU A 188 4.22 5.47 35.16
N LYS A 189 4.73 4.27 34.87
CA LYS A 189 6.12 3.88 35.13
C LYS A 189 7.13 4.77 34.41
N HIS A 190 6.79 5.28 33.23
CA HIS A 190 7.71 6.08 32.43
C HIS A 190 7.73 7.57 32.81
N LEU A 191 6.81 8.03 33.67
CA LEU A 191 6.72 9.45 34.05
C LEU A 191 7.64 9.87 35.20
N GLN A 192 8.32 8.92 35.86
CA GLN A 192 9.29 9.17 36.94
C GLN A 192 8.79 10.18 38.00
N LEU A 193 7.53 10.06 38.42
CA LEU A 193 6.90 10.93 39.42
C LEU A 193 7.20 10.42 40.84
N ASN A 194 7.28 11.33 41.82
CA ASN A 194 7.38 10.97 43.24
C ASN A 194 6.06 10.33 43.74
N GLU A 195 6.07 9.58 44.85
CA GLU A 195 4.90 8.86 45.35
C GLU A 195 3.66 9.78 45.54
N ASN A 196 3.84 10.92 46.20
CA ASN A 196 2.79 11.93 46.38
C ASN A 196 2.26 12.45 45.02
N GLN A 197 3.15 12.75 44.09
CA GLN A 197 2.81 13.21 42.74
C GLN A 197 2.08 12.12 41.94
N THR A 198 2.49 10.85 42.08
CA THR A 198 1.81 9.73 41.42
C THR A 198 0.40 9.55 41.94
N ARG A 199 0.20 9.68 43.27
CA ARG A 199 -1.13 9.62 43.89
C ARG A 199 -2.01 10.75 43.38
N LYS A 200 -1.50 11.99 43.41
CA LYS A 200 -2.19 13.16 42.87
C LYS A 200 -2.55 13.00 41.39
N PHE A 201 -1.63 12.47 40.58
CA PHE A 201 -1.85 12.16 39.17
C PHE A 201 -3.00 11.16 38.97
N MET A 202 -3.05 10.09 39.78
CA MET A 202 -4.14 9.10 39.70
C MET A 202 -5.49 9.73 40.05
N ILE A 203 -5.54 10.60 41.07
CA ILE A 203 -6.77 11.29 41.49
C ILE A 203 -7.26 12.23 40.37
N LEU A 204 -6.36 13.06 39.82
CA LEU A 204 -6.69 14.00 38.74
C LEU A 204 -7.12 13.31 37.44
N ALA A 205 -6.51 12.16 37.12
CA ALA A 205 -6.86 11.39 35.93
C ALA A 205 -8.26 10.74 36.02
N GLY A 206 -8.74 10.47 37.23
CA GLY A 206 -10.05 9.89 37.49
C GLY A 206 -10.33 8.65 36.63
N ASN A 207 -11.45 8.68 35.90
CA ASN A 207 -11.91 7.53 35.11
C ASN A 207 -11.05 7.18 33.88
N LYS A 208 -10.12 8.06 33.49
CA LYS A 208 -9.21 7.82 32.35
C LYS A 208 -8.04 6.93 32.71
N PHE A 209 -7.76 6.77 34.01
CA PHE A 209 -6.68 5.94 34.49
C PHE A 209 -7.18 4.51 34.75
N ASN A 210 -6.46 3.52 34.24
CA ASN A 210 -6.73 2.12 34.54
C ASN A 210 -5.78 1.64 35.66
N HIS A 211 -6.30 1.42 36.86
CA HIS A 211 -5.55 0.96 38.03
C HIS A 211 -4.91 -0.42 37.88
N ASN A 212 -5.51 -1.32 37.09
CA ASN A 212 -4.96 -2.67 36.88
C ASN A 212 -3.70 -2.63 36.00
N THR A 213 -3.76 -1.90 34.88
CA THR A 213 -2.64 -1.80 33.93
C THR A 213 -1.69 -0.65 34.26
N LYS A 214 -2.10 0.28 35.13
CA LYS A 214 -1.40 1.54 35.45
C LYS A 214 -1.14 2.41 34.22
N VAL A 215 -2.12 2.45 33.30
CA VAL A 215 -2.06 3.22 32.06
C VAL A 215 -3.16 4.29 32.06
N LEU A 216 -2.77 5.52 31.77
CA LEU A 216 -3.68 6.61 31.44
C LEU A 216 -4.04 6.48 29.95
N LYS A 217 -5.33 6.46 29.62
CA LYS A 217 -5.79 6.44 28.23
C LYS A 217 -6.98 7.36 28.05
N PHE A 218 -6.87 8.28 27.09
CA PHE A 218 -8.01 9.11 26.68
C PHE A 218 -7.95 9.44 25.19
N THR A 219 -9.11 9.75 24.64
CA THR A 219 -9.30 9.98 23.22
C THR A 219 -9.90 11.36 23.01
N ILE A 220 -9.47 12.05 21.97
CA ILE A 220 -10.00 13.36 21.56
C ILE A 220 -10.52 13.24 20.13
N ASP A 221 -11.73 13.78 19.93
CA ASP A 221 -12.43 13.86 18.64
C ASP A 221 -13.17 15.20 18.52
N GLU A 222 -12.52 16.29 18.96
CA GLU A 222 -13.14 17.63 19.05
C GLU A 222 -12.89 18.46 17.78
N TYR A 223 -11.72 18.29 17.16
CA TYR A 223 -11.26 19.06 16.01
C TYR A 223 -11.39 18.27 14.71
N PRO A 224 -11.55 18.95 13.55
CA PRO A 224 -11.66 18.28 12.25
C PRO A 224 -10.36 17.59 11.81
N GLU A 225 -9.20 18.12 12.21
CA GLU A 225 -7.90 17.59 11.82
C GLU A 225 -7.28 16.71 12.92
N PRO A 226 -6.75 15.51 12.59
CA PRO A 226 -6.12 14.63 13.57
C PRO A 226 -4.88 15.27 14.22
N THR A 227 -4.17 16.13 13.49
CA THR A 227 -3.01 16.87 14.03
C THR A 227 -3.41 17.85 15.13
N GLN A 228 -4.57 18.50 14.99
CA GLN A 228 -5.14 19.39 16.01
C GLN A 228 -5.58 18.59 17.25
N ASN A 229 -6.24 17.44 17.04
CA ASN A 229 -6.62 16.53 18.13
C ASN A 229 -5.41 15.97 18.88
N ALA A 230 -4.32 15.60 18.18
CA ALA A 230 -3.07 15.16 18.79
C ALA A 230 -2.44 16.25 19.66
N ARG A 231 -2.38 17.49 19.15
CA ARG A 231 -1.89 18.65 19.91
C ARG A 231 -2.73 18.90 21.15
N ALA A 232 -4.05 18.90 21.02
CA ALA A 232 -4.95 19.08 22.15
C ALA A 232 -4.78 17.97 23.20
N ALA A 233 -4.47 16.74 22.78
CA ALA A 233 -4.19 15.64 23.69
C ALA A 233 -2.90 15.86 24.48
N ALA A 234 -1.84 16.28 23.79
CA ALA A 234 -0.57 16.64 24.42
C ALA A 234 -0.72 17.81 25.39
N GLU A 235 -1.49 18.86 25.04
CA GLU A 235 -1.74 20.00 25.91
C GLU A 235 -2.55 19.63 27.16
N LYS A 236 -3.60 18.81 27.02
CA LYS A 236 -4.38 18.29 28.17
C LYS A 236 -3.51 17.43 29.07
N PHE A 237 -2.66 16.57 28.50
CA PHE A 237 -1.72 15.75 29.24
C PHE A 237 -0.67 16.60 29.99
N ALA A 238 -0.08 17.60 29.33
CA ALA A 238 0.90 18.50 29.95
C ALA A 238 0.29 19.29 31.11
N LYS A 239 -0.95 19.76 30.97
CA LYS A 239 -1.69 20.41 32.07
C LYS A 239 -1.89 19.47 33.26
N LEU A 240 -2.29 18.21 33.01
CA LEU A 240 -2.46 17.20 34.04
C LEU A 240 -1.13 16.90 34.74
N LEU A 241 -0.05 16.73 33.98
CA LEU A 241 1.28 16.46 34.52
C LEU A 241 1.79 17.63 35.37
N ASN A 242 1.62 18.87 34.92
CA ASN A 242 2.00 20.06 35.69
C ASN A 242 1.19 20.17 36.98
N ALA A 243 -0.12 19.95 36.93
CA ALA A 243 -0.97 19.95 38.11
C ALA A 243 -0.61 18.83 39.11
N SER A 244 -0.12 17.68 38.62
CA SER A 244 0.35 16.58 39.48
C SER A 244 1.70 16.86 40.15
N LYS A 245 2.55 17.68 39.53
CA LYS A 245 3.86 18.07 40.07
C LYS A 245 3.76 19.19 41.11
N ASP A 246 2.76 20.05 40.99
CA ASP A 246 2.44 21.06 41.99
C ASP A 246 1.95 20.38 43.27
N LEU A 247 2.67 20.56 44.38
CA LEU A 247 2.38 19.96 45.69
C LEU A 247 1.81 20.99 46.69
N SER A 248 1.36 22.16 46.22
CA SER A 248 0.67 23.15 47.07
C SER A 248 -0.58 22.55 47.73
N ASP A 249 -1.27 21.68 47.00
CA ASP A 249 -2.38 20.83 47.49
C ASP A 249 -2.08 19.37 47.13
N ASP A 250 -1.83 18.51 48.12
CA ASP A 250 -1.30 17.16 47.91
C ASP A 250 -2.41 16.09 47.68
N PHE A 251 -3.67 16.41 47.98
CA PHE A 251 -4.79 15.45 47.96
C PHE A 251 -4.51 14.15 48.73
N SER A 252 -3.74 14.22 49.82
CA SER A 252 -3.40 13.07 50.64
C SER A 252 -4.62 12.50 51.39
N ASP A 253 -5.58 13.36 51.71
CA ASP A 253 -6.84 13.07 52.38
C ASP A 253 -7.86 12.35 51.48
N ILE A 254 -7.79 12.55 50.16
CA ILE A 254 -8.70 11.94 49.19
C ILE A 254 -8.21 10.54 48.81
N PRO A 255 -9.03 9.47 48.99
CA PRO A 255 -8.69 8.14 48.51
C PRO A 255 -8.82 8.05 46.98
N VAL A 256 -7.96 7.24 46.35
CA VAL A 256 -8.01 6.98 44.91
C VAL A 256 -9.28 6.17 44.58
N ASP A 257 -10.17 6.74 43.77
CA ASP A 257 -11.38 6.04 43.32
C ASP A 257 -11.04 4.99 42.25
N THR A 258 -11.39 3.73 42.52
CA THR A 258 -11.13 2.58 41.63
C THR A 258 -12.42 1.99 41.04
N ARG A 259 -13.58 2.59 41.31
CA ARG A 259 -14.89 2.01 40.97
C ARG A 259 -15.14 1.85 39.47
N HIS A 260 -14.53 2.68 38.62
CA HIS A 260 -14.66 2.57 37.16
C HIS A 260 -13.83 1.42 36.58
N THR A 261 -12.79 0.98 37.28
CA THR A 261 -12.01 -0.18 36.84
C THR A 261 -12.69 -1.47 37.23
N LYS A 262 -12.87 -2.36 36.24
CA LYS A 262 -13.33 -3.72 36.55
C LYS A 262 -12.31 -4.39 37.48
N PRO A 263 -12.75 -5.02 38.57
CA PRO A 263 -11.84 -5.71 39.47
C PRO A 263 -11.08 -6.78 38.69
N TRP A 264 -9.78 -6.90 38.97
CA TRP A 264 -8.94 -7.92 38.36
C TRP A 264 -9.49 -9.31 38.71
N LYS A 265 -9.88 -10.07 37.68
CA LYS A 265 -10.22 -11.48 37.84
C LYS A 265 -8.94 -12.28 37.63
N PRO A 266 -8.41 -12.96 38.66
CA PRO A 266 -7.24 -13.81 38.46
C PRO A 266 -7.57 -14.86 37.40
N SER A 267 -6.65 -15.03 36.43
CA SER A 267 -6.77 -16.14 35.49
C SER A 267 -6.63 -17.44 36.27
N VAL A 268 -7.57 -18.37 36.07
CA VAL A 268 -7.46 -19.70 36.65
C VAL A 268 -6.28 -20.39 35.97
N GLN A 269 -5.19 -20.57 36.73
CA GLN A 269 -4.00 -21.25 36.24
C GLN A 269 -4.09 -22.74 36.57
N PHE A 270 -3.52 -23.58 35.72
CA PHE A 270 -3.42 -25.01 36.00
C PHE A 270 -2.61 -25.23 37.30
N PRO A 271 -3.17 -25.92 38.32
CA PRO A 271 -2.47 -26.14 39.57
C PRO A 271 -1.12 -26.80 39.34
N LYS A 272 -0.07 -26.26 39.96
CA LYS A 272 1.28 -26.82 39.84
C LYS A 272 1.35 -28.26 40.36
N GLU A 273 0.59 -28.56 41.40
CA GLU A 273 0.50 -29.88 42.03
C GLU A 273 -0.12 -30.95 41.12
N TRP A 274 -0.94 -30.54 40.15
CA TRP A 274 -1.57 -31.47 39.19
C TRP A 274 -0.68 -31.78 38.00
N ARG A 275 0.49 -31.12 37.90
CA ARG A 275 1.46 -31.43 36.85
C ARG A 275 2.01 -32.82 37.12
N ARG A 276 1.79 -33.75 36.19
CA ARG A 276 2.36 -35.09 36.21
C ARG A 276 3.50 -35.17 35.18
N PRO A 277 4.71 -34.69 35.50
CA PRO A 277 5.84 -34.78 34.59
C PRO A 277 6.19 -36.23 34.26
N GLN A 278 5.88 -37.19 35.14
CA GLN A 278 6.06 -38.62 34.90
C GLN A 278 5.18 -39.17 33.75
N ASP A 279 4.04 -38.54 33.49
CA ASP A 279 3.14 -38.91 32.40
C ASP A 279 3.52 -38.20 31.09
N ALA A 280 4.52 -37.30 31.12
CA ALA A 280 5.00 -36.63 29.92
C ALA A 280 5.63 -37.66 28.97
N PRO A 281 5.35 -37.60 27.66
CA PRO A 281 5.93 -38.54 26.70
C PRO A 281 7.45 -38.38 26.71
N VAL A 282 8.14 -39.47 27.05
CA VAL A 282 9.60 -39.52 26.97
C VAL A 282 10.01 -39.31 25.52
N VAL A 283 11.08 -38.53 25.30
CA VAL A 283 11.63 -38.31 23.97
C VAL A 283 11.95 -39.66 23.33
N GLN A 284 11.23 -40.00 22.27
CA GLN A 284 11.48 -41.23 21.53
C GLN A 284 12.84 -41.12 20.84
N ASN A 285 13.64 -42.18 20.95
CA ASN A 285 14.92 -42.29 20.25
C ASN A 285 14.67 -42.44 18.74
N ASN A 286 14.54 -41.32 18.02
CA ASN A 286 14.48 -41.32 16.56
C ASN A 286 15.89 -41.50 15.99
N ILE A 287 16.30 -42.76 15.88
CA ILE A 287 17.60 -43.19 15.37
C ILE A 287 17.86 -42.60 13.97
N MET A 288 16.83 -42.52 13.14
CA MET A 288 16.96 -42.04 11.77
C MET A 288 17.25 -40.54 11.71
N LYS A 289 16.59 -39.74 12.56
CA LYS A 289 16.90 -38.31 12.68
C LYS A 289 18.34 -38.08 13.16
N LYS A 290 18.79 -38.84 14.17
CA LYS A 290 20.18 -38.78 14.67
C LYS A 290 21.19 -39.17 13.60
N LEU A 291 20.91 -40.22 12.82
CA LEU A 291 21.74 -40.65 11.69
C LEU A 291 21.79 -39.56 10.61
N VAL A 292 20.65 -38.98 10.23
CA VAL A 292 20.59 -37.88 9.26
C VAL A 292 21.39 -36.67 9.73
N GLU A 293 21.28 -36.30 11.01
CA GLU A 293 22.09 -35.21 11.60
C GLU A 293 23.58 -35.53 11.59
N HIS A 294 24.00 -36.74 11.97
CA HIS A 294 25.39 -37.18 11.88
C HIS A 294 25.93 -37.18 10.45
N VAL A 295 25.12 -37.64 9.49
CA VAL A 295 25.50 -37.63 8.08
C VAL A 295 25.61 -36.20 7.56
N LYS A 296 24.71 -35.30 7.96
CA LYS A 296 24.80 -33.87 7.63
C LYS A 296 26.08 -33.26 8.19
N GLN A 297 26.36 -33.44 9.49
CA GLN A 297 27.58 -32.96 10.14
C GLN A 297 28.84 -33.44 9.42
N LYS A 298 28.95 -34.73 9.11
CA LYS A 298 30.10 -35.26 8.34
C LYS A 298 30.22 -34.63 6.95
N LYS A 299 29.10 -34.42 6.26
CA LYS A 299 29.10 -33.76 4.94
C LYS A 299 29.50 -32.30 5.05
N ASP A 300 29.06 -31.61 6.09
CA ASP A 300 29.40 -30.20 6.37
C ASP A 300 30.88 -30.08 6.74
N GLU A 301 31.43 -30.96 7.58
CA GLU A 301 32.86 -31.05 7.90
C GLU A 301 33.70 -31.30 6.64
N GLN A 302 33.31 -32.26 5.81
CA GLN A 302 33.97 -32.53 4.53
C GLN A 302 33.90 -31.32 3.60
N TYR A 303 32.77 -30.62 3.57
CA TYR A 303 32.62 -29.41 2.77
C TYR A 303 33.55 -28.31 3.28
N VAL A 304 33.54 -28.01 4.58
CA VAL A 304 34.38 -26.98 5.22
C VAL A 304 35.87 -27.30 5.05
N SER A 305 36.28 -28.57 5.16
CA SER A 305 37.68 -28.98 4.97
C SER A 305 38.25 -28.68 3.57
N LYS A 306 37.39 -28.48 2.56
CA LYS A 306 37.82 -28.07 1.21
C LYS A 306 38.11 -26.57 1.09
N PHE A 307 37.62 -25.78 2.05
CA PHE A 307 37.76 -24.32 2.06
C PHE A 307 38.63 -23.80 3.21
N SER A 308 38.87 -24.64 4.23
CA SER A 308 39.88 -24.38 5.25
C SER A 308 41.25 -24.86 4.74
N PRO A 309 42.32 -24.06 4.85
CA PRO A 309 43.68 -24.49 4.50
C PRO A 309 44.21 -25.62 5.38
#